data_AF-A0A524QNL4-F1
#
_entry.id   AF-A0A524QNL4-F1
#
_cell.length_a   1.000
_cell.length_b   1.000
_cell.length_c   1.000
_cell.angle_alpha   90.00
_cell.angle_beta   90.00
_cell.angle_gamma   90.00
#
_symmetry.space_group_name_H-M   'P 1'
#
loop_
_entity.id
_entity.type
_entity.pdbx_description
1 polymer ?
#
loop_
_entity_poly.entity_id
_entity_poly.type
_entity_poly.pdbx_seq_one_letter_code
_entity_poly.pdbx_strand_id
1 'polypeptide(L)'
;VVTTTLVVGPFYLSLALGLNSAMTGFVLSVGPIVAALTGVPAGRMADRFGAQRITLVGLIGMAAGSFSLTMIPTSLGIPGYIVPIIVITGGYGLFQTANNTAVMTNIQPDQRGVISGILNLSRNIGRITGASAMGAVFALATAASDITTASSEAVATGMRTAFAIAAILVVVALAIAIRIRVIAKRI
;
A
#
# COMPACT_ATOMS: atom_id res chain seq x y z
N VAL A 1 -0.06 4.14 -0.94
CA VAL A 1 -0.88 2.90 -0.99
C VAL A 1 -1.49 2.61 0.37
N VAL A 2 -0.77 2.08 1.36
CA VAL A 2 -1.36 1.73 2.67
C VAL A 2 -1.97 2.95 3.40
N THR A 3 -1.28 4.10 3.35
CA THR A 3 -1.80 5.36 3.89
C THR A 3 -3.03 5.86 3.14
N THR A 4 -3.05 5.69 1.82
CA THR A 4 -4.19 6.00 0.95
C THR A 4 -5.42 5.17 1.33
N THR A 5 -5.25 3.89 1.63
CA THR A 5 -6.33 3.01 2.09
C THR A 5 -6.91 3.45 3.43
N LEU A 6 -6.05 3.89 4.35
CA LEU A 6 -6.44 4.40 5.68
C LEU A 6 -7.23 5.72 5.60
N VAL A 7 -6.87 6.59 4.67
CA VAL A 7 -7.52 7.89 4.49
C VAL A 7 -8.81 7.76 3.68
N VAL A 8 -8.83 6.96 2.62
CA VAL A 8 -9.93 6.95 1.65
C VAL A 8 -10.97 5.86 1.93
N GLY A 9 -10.56 4.76 2.56
CA GLY A 9 -11.44 3.64 2.91
C GLY A 9 -12.66 4.00 3.75
N PRO A 10 -12.53 4.77 4.85
CA PRO A 10 -13.66 5.15 5.70
C PRO A 10 -14.68 6.02 4.95
N PHE A 11 -14.21 6.95 4.12
CA PHE A 11 -15.08 7.84 3.34
C PHE A 11 -15.83 7.08 2.25
N TYR A 12 -15.17 6.14 1.55
CA TYR A 12 -15.85 5.30 0.56
C TYR A 12 -16.91 4.39 1.19
N LEU A 13 -16.58 3.71 2.28
CA LEU A 13 -17.50 2.79 2.96
C LEU A 13 -18.69 3.53 3.59
N SER A 14 -18.45 4.71 4.15
CA SER A 14 -19.48 5.50 4.83
C SER A 14 -20.34 6.32 3.84
N LEU A 15 -19.73 7.05 2.90
CA LEU A 15 -20.44 7.97 1.98
C LEU A 15 -20.92 7.32 0.68
N ALA A 16 -20.20 6.33 0.13
CA ALA A 16 -20.56 5.71 -1.15
C ALA A 16 -21.40 4.43 -0.96
N LEU A 17 -21.20 3.70 0.14
CA LEU A 17 -21.92 2.45 0.45
C LEU A 17 -22.96 2.59 1.57
N GLY A 18 -23.03 3.74 2.26
CA GLY A 18 -24.04 4.00 3.29
C GLY A 18 -23.94 3.09 4.52
N LEU A 19 -22.75 2.52 4.79
CA LEU A 19 -22.57 1.59 5.89
C LEU A 19 -22.53 2.30 7.25
N ASN A 20 -23.17 1.70 8.24
CA ASN A 20 -23.06 2.11 9.64
C ASN A 20 -21.58 2.12 10.07
N SER A 21 -21.17 3.16 10.82
CA SER A 21 -19.84 3.33 11.42
C SER A 21 -19.26 2.05 12.05
N ALA A 22 -20.09 1.21 12.67
CA ALA A 22 -19.66 -0.08 13.23
C ALA A 22 -19.15 -1.07 12.16
N MET A 23 -19.87 -1.20 11.04
CA MET A 23 -19.46 -2.09 9.94
C MET A 23 -18.23 -1.55 9.21
N THR A 24 -18.11 -0.23 9.05
CA THR A 24 -16.91 0.41 8.51
C THR A 24 -15.68 0.10 9.38
N GLY A 25 -15.82 0.17 10.70
CA GLY A 25 -14.75 -0.22 11.63
C GLY A 25 -14.33 -1.70 11.50
N PHE A 26 -15.29 -2.60 11.33
CA PHE A 26 -15.00 -4.02 11.09
C PHE A 26 -14.26 -4.25 9.78
N VAL A 27 -14.68 -3.60 8.68
CA VAL A 27 -14.02 -3.75 7.37
C VAL A 27 -12.61 -3.16 7.40
N LEU A 28 -12.39 -2.03 8.08
CA LEU A 28 -11.06 -1.44 8.22
C LEU A 28 -10.12 -2.31 9.07
N SER A 29 -10.66 -3.09 10.01
CA SER A 29 -9.89 -4.03 10.84
C SER A 29 -9.34 -5.23 10.04
N VAL A 30 -9.92 -5.54 8.87
CA VAL A 30 -9.44 -6.65 8.01
C VAL A 30 -8.00 -6.41 7.55
N GLY A 31 -7.62 -5.17 7.25
CA GLY A 31 -6.26 -4.83 6.83
C GLY A 31 -5.21 -5.23 7.89
N PRO A 32 -5.28 -4.67 9.12
CA PRO A 32 -4.38 -5.05 10.21
C PRO A 32 -4.37 -6.54 10.53
N ILE A 33 -5.53 -7.22 10.52
CA ILE A 33 -5.63 -8.66 10.76
C ILE A 33 -4.85 -9.44 9.69
N VAL A 34 -5.06 -9.10 8.42
CA VAL A 34 -4.33 -9.72 7.31
C VAL A 34 -2.84 -9.43 7.41
N ALA A 35 -2.44 -8.20 7.76
CA ALA A 35 -1.04 -7.86 7.97
C ALA A 35 -0.39 -8.71 9.08
N ALA A 36 -1.10 -8.90 10.19
CA ALA A 36 -0.65 -9.74 11.29
C ALA A 36 -0.51 -11.21 10.88
N LEU A 37 -1.51 -11.75 10.17
CA LEU A 37 -1.51 -13.14 9.70
C LEU A 37 -0.48 -13.40 8.59
N THR A 38 -0.23 -12.41 7.73
CA THR A 38 0.72 -12.54 6.61
C THR A 38 2.17 -12.29 7.02
N GLY A 39 2.44 -11.69 8.18
CA GLY A 39 3.81 -11.41 8.65
C GLY A 39 4.70 -12.65 8.78
N VAL A 40 4.19 -13.70 9.43
CA VAL A 40 4.92 -14.97 9.64
C VAL A 40 5.20 -15.73 8.32
N PRO A 41 4.21 -16.00 7.45
CA PRO A 41 4.47 -16.66 6.18
C PRO A 41 5.33 -15.80 5.24
N ALA A 42 5.21 -14.47 5.28
CA ALA A 42 6.06 -13.58 4.50
C ALA A 42 7.54 -13.71 4.86
N GLY A 43 7.87 -13.81 6.16
CA GLY A 43 9.24 -14.09 6.62
C GLY A 43 9.76 -15.42 6.10
N ARG A 44 9.00 -16.50 6.32
CA ARG A 44 9.40 -17.85 5.85
C ARG A 44 9.60 -17.92 4.34
N MET A 45 8.75 -17.25 3.56
CA MET A 45 8.92 -17.23 2.11
C MET A 45 10.11 -16.38 1.67
N ALA A 46 10.38 -15.25 2.33
CA ALA A 46 11.56 -14.42 2.04
C ALA A 46 12.87 -15.19 2.31
N ASP A 47 12.91 -15.94 3.42
CA ASP A 47 14.06 -16.75 3.79
C ASP A 47 14.24 -17.97 2.84
N ARG A 48 13.13 -18.61 2.43
CA ARG A 48 13.17 -19.82 1.59
C ARG A 48 13.38 -19.54 0.09
N PHE A 49 12.72 -18.53 -0.47
CA PHE A 49 12.74 -18.23 -1.90
C PHE A 49 13.66 -17.06 -2.28
N GLY A 50 14.27 -16.43 -1.27
CA GLY A 50 15.15 -15.28 -1.43
C GLY A 50 14.39 -13.96 -1.40
N ALA A 51 14.91 -13.05 -0.57
CA ALA A 51 14.36 -11.71 -0.33
C ALA A 51 14.05 -10.94 -1.62
N GLN A 52 14.89 -11.03 -2.64
CA GLN A 52 14.69 -10.29 -3.90
C GLN A 52 13.48 -10.78 -4.71
N ARG A 53 13.22 -12.10 -4.77
CA ARG A 53 12.09 -12.64 -5.54
C ARG A 53 10.77 -12.32 -4.86
N ILE A 54 10.72 -12.45 -3.52
CA ILE A 54 9.53 -12.14 -2.73
C ILE A 54 9.22 -10.64 -2.73
N THR A 55 10.23 -9.76 -2.79
CA THR A 55 10.03 -8.31 -2.96
C THR A 55 9.26 -8.01 -4.25
N LEU A 56 9.61 -8.65 -5.37
CA LEU A 56 8.92 -8.47 -6.65
C LEU A 56 7.48 -9.01 -6.62
N VAL A 57 7.27 -10.20 -6.04
CA VAL A 57 5.93 -10.78 -5.89
C VAL A 57 5.03 -9.87 -5.05
N GLY A 58 5.55 -9.31 -3.95
CA GLY A 58 4.83 -8.36 -3.12
C GLY A 58 4.44 -7.09 -3.87
N LEU A 59 5.37 -6.51 -4.65
CA LEU A 59 5.08 -5.33 -5.47
C LEU A 59 4.05 -5.60 -6.57
N ILE A 60 4.12 -6.76 -7.24
CA ILE A 60 3.13 -7.17 -8.24
C ILE A 60 1.76 -7.34 -7.58
N GLY A 61 1.68 -7.96 -6.41
CA GLY A 61 0.44 -8.08 -5.65
C GLY A 61 -0.14 -6.72 -5.28
N MET A 62 0.69 -5.80 -4.79
CA MET A 62 0.26 -4.42 -4.48
C MET A 62 -0.23 -3.67 -5.72
N ALA A 63 0.44 -3.82 -6.86
CA ALA A 63 0.04 -3.21 -8.13
C ALA A 63 -1.31 -3.78 -8.60
N ALA A 64 -1.46 -5.10 -8.60
CA ALA A 64 -2.68 -5.78 -9.00
C ALA A 64 -3.86 -5.38 -8.10
N GLY A 65 -3.69 -5.38 -6.77
CA GLY A 65 -4.73 -4.96 -5.85
C GLY A 65 -5.11 -3.48 -6.01
N SER A 66 -4.13 -2.60 -6.26
CA SER A 66 -4.39 -1.17 -6.52
C SER A 66 -5.13 -0.95 -7.85
N PHE A 67 -4.78 -1.72 -8.88
CA PHE A 67 -5.44 -1.69 -10.18
C PHE A 67 -6.88 -2.21 -10.11
N SER A 68 -7.10 -3.30 -9.36
CA SER A 68 -8.44 -3.82 -9.07
C SER A 68 -9.31 -2.77 -8.40
N LEU A 69 -8.80 -2.00 -7.43
CA LEU A 69 -9.55 -0.90 -6.83
C LEU A 69 -9.88 0.24 -7.81
N THR A 70 -9.11 0.39 -8.89
CA THR A 70 -9.36 1.42 -9.91
C THR A 70 -10.45 0.98 -10.91
N MET A 71 -10.57 -0.31 -11.19
CA MET A 71 -11.52 -0.88 -12.16
C MET A 71 -12.85 -1.34 -11.57
N ILE A 72 -12.98 -1.48 -10.24
CA ILE A 72 -14.19 -2.04 -9.65
C ILE A 72 -15.33 -1.01 -9.65
N PRO A 73 -16.47 -1.29 -10.34
CA PRO A 73 -17.67 -0.47 -10.24
C PRO A 73 -18.24 -0.52 -8.82
N THR A 74 -18.78 0.61 -8.37
CA THR A 74 -19.41 0.81 -7.05
C THR A 74 -20.56 -0.17 -6.76
N SER A 75 -21.07 -0.87 -7.79
CA SER A 75 -22.14 -1.87 -7.72
C SER A 75 -21.75 -3.21 -7.07
N LEU A 76 -20.46 -3.50 -6.88
CA LEU A 76 -19.99 -4.78 -6.33
C LEU A 76 -20.01 -4.86 -4.78
N GLY A 77 -20.40 -3.78 -4.10
CA GLY A 77 -20.58 -3.77 -2.65
C GLY A 77 -19.31 -4.08 -1.84
N ILE A 78 -19.50 -4.62 -0.63
CA ILE A 78 -18.45 -4.90 0.37
C ILE A 78 -17.36 -5.89 -0.12
N PRO A 79 -17.68 -7.01 -0.81
CA PRO A 79 -16.67 -7.98 -1.24
C PRO A 79 -15.69 -7.41 -2.27
N GLY A 80 -16.16 -6.48 -3.12
CA GLY A 80 -15.33 -5.79 -4.12
C GLY A 80 -14.23 -4.93 -3.50
N TYR A 81 -14.37 -4.51 -2.24
CA TYR A 81 -13.36 -3.73 -1.53
C TYR A 81 -12.44 -4.61 -0.66
N ILE A 82 -12.99 -5.67 -0.04
CA ILE A 82 -12.24 -6.55 0.85
C ILE A 82 -11.18 -7.35 0.08
N VAL A 83 -11.49 -7.92 -1.08
CA VAL A 83 -10.53 -8.76 -1.81
C VAL A 83 -9.28 -7.98 -2.23
N PRO A 84 -9.38 -6.78 -2.83
CA PRO A 84 -8.21 -5.96 -3.13
C PRO A 84 -7.44 -5.53 -1.88
N ILE A 85 -8.12 -5.23 -0.76
CA ILE A 85 -7.42 -4.81 0.47
C ILE A 85 -6.57 -5.93 1.04
N ILE A 86 -7.06 -7.16 0.99
CA ILE A 86 -6.31 -8.35 1.41
C ILE A 86 -5.08 -8.51 0.54
N VAL A 87 -5.23 -8.39 -0.78
CA VAL A 87 -4.13 -8.52 -1.75
C VAL A 87 -3.08 -7.42 -1.55
N ILE A 88 -3.50 -6.16 -1.40
CA ILE A 88 -2.59 -5.03 -1.14
C ILE A 88 -1.85 -5.23 0.17
N THR A 89 -2.56 -5.62 1.23
CA THR A 89 -1.98 -5.72 2.57
C THR A 89 -1.04 -6.92 2.69
N GLY A 90 -1.41 -8.06 2.12
CA GLY A 90 -0.52 -9.21 2.02
C GLY A 90 0.71 -8.93 1.16
N GLY A 91 0.53 -8.28 0.00
CA GLY A 91 1.63 -7.84 -0.86
C GLY A 91 2.58 -6.87 -0.16
N TYR A 92 2.04 -5.93 0.62
CA TYR A 92 2.81 -5.01 1.44
C TYR A 92 3.62 -5.71 2.52
N GLY A 93 3.03 -6.68 3.23
CA GLY A 93 3.72 -7.50 4.22
C GLY A 93 4.91 -8.26 3.60
N LEU A 94 4.69 -8.88 2.44
CA LEU A 94 5.73 -9.57 1.69
C LEU A 94 6.87 -8.65 1.27
N PHE A 95 6.52 -7.50 0.68
CA PHE A 95 7.49 -6.50 0.27
C PHE A 95 8.31 -5.98 1.45
N GLN A 96 7.66 -5.61 2.56
CA GLN A 96 8.35 -5.06 3.73
C GLN A 96 9.34 -6.05 4.34
N THR A 97 8.90 -7.29 4.57
CA THR A 97 9.73 -8.32 5.20
C THR A 97 10.92 -8.65 4.31
N ALA A 98 10.67 -8.88 3.02
CA ALA A 98 11.72 -9.23 2.09
C ALA A 98 12.70 -8.06 1.85
N ASN A 99 12.22 -6.81 1.80
CA ASN A 99 13.07 -5.63 1.68
C ASN A 99 13.96 -5.45 2.92
N ASN A 100 13.42 -5.67 4.12
CA ASN A 100 14.21 -5.66 5.36
C ASN A 100 15.31 -6.72 5.34
N THR A 101 14.97 -7.97 5.00
CA THR A 101 15.96 -9.05 4.90
C THR A 101 17.03 -8.70 3.87
N ALA A 102 16.66 -8.21 2.68
CA ALA A 102 17.61 -7.87 1.62
C ALA A 102 18.62 -6.80 2.04
N VAL A 103 18.17 -5.73 2.73
CA VAL A 103 19.05 -4.65 3.19
C VAL A 103 19.95 -5.12 4.32
N MET A 104 19.48 -5.99 5.21
CA MET A 104 20.27 -6.48 6.35
C MET A 104 21.20 -7.64 5.99
N THR A 105 20.98 -8.28 4.83
CA THR A 105 21.85 -9.35 4.33
C THR A 105 23.18 -8.73 3.90
N ASN A 106 24.29 -9.27 4.40
CA ASN A 106 25.67 -8.81 4.19
C ASN A 106 26.12 -7.57 5.01
N ILE A 107 25.37 -7.19 6.06
CA ILE A 107 25.80 -6.10 6.95
C ILE A 107 26.49 -6.63 8.20
N GLN A 108 27.67 -6.07 8.48
CA GLN A 108 28.48 -6.39 9.65
C GLN A 108 27.72 -6.06 10.95
N PRO A 109 27.81 -6.88 12.01
CA PRO A 109 26.99 -6.74 13.22
C PRO A 109 27.07 -5.36 13.90
N ASP A 110 28.23 -4.72 13.86
CA ASP A 110 28.53 -3.38 14.38
C ASP A 110 27.78 -2.27 13.63
N GLN A 111 27.49 -2.46 12.34
CA GLN A 111 26.83 -1.47 11.50
C GLN A 111 25.31 -1.68 11.38
N ARG A 112 24.78 -2.82 11.85
CA ARG A 112 23.35 -3.16 11.72
C ARG A 112 22.44 -2.13 12.37
N GLY A 113 22.83 -1.57 13.52
CA GLY A 113 22.06 -0.54 14.22
C GLY A 113 21.92 0.73 13.38
N VAL A 114 23.02 1.21 12.80
CA VAL A 114 23.06 2.42 11.97
C VAL A 114 22.24 2.22 10.69
N ILE A 115 22.42 1.09 9.99
CA ILE A 115 21.72 0.84 8.74
C ILE A 115 20.22 0.64 8.97
N SER A 116 19.84 -0.03 10.06
CA SER A 116 18.43 -0.16 10.47
C SER A 116 17.83 1.20 10.83
N GLY A 117 18.59 2.07 11.49
CA GLY A 117 18.21 3.45 11.78
C GLY A 117 17.95 4.26 10.50
N ILE A 118 18.89 4.25 9.56
CA ILE A 118 18.77 4.93 8.26
C ILE A 118 17.58 4.38 7.46
N LEU A 119 17.37 3.06 7.47
CA LEU A 119 16.25 2.41 6.80
C LEU A 119 14.90 2.85 7.40
N ASN A 120 14.78 2.89 8.74
CA ASN A 120 13.59 3.36 9.42
C ASN A 120 13.34 4.86 9.19
N LEU A 121 14.38 5.69 9.22
CA LEU A 121 14.27 7.11 8.93
C LEU A 121 13.75 7.33 7.49
N SER A 122 14.34 6.65 6.52
CA SER A 122 13.92 6.70 5.12
C SER A 122 12.45 6.29 4.95
N ARG A 123 12.02 5.25 5.66
CA ARG A 123 10.61 4.78 5.68
C ARG A 123 9.67 5.81 6.28
N ASN A 124 10.04 6.42 7.41
CA ASN A 124 9.22 7.41 8.07
C ASN A 124 9.06 8.67 7.23
N ILE A 125 10.14 9.15 6.61
CA ILE A 125 10.09 10.27 5.65
C ILE A 125 9.13 9.90 4.50
N GLY A 126 9.29 8.72 3.90
CA GLY A 126 8.39 8.27 2.83
C GLY A 126 6.92 8.17 3.27
N ARG A 127 6.64 7.74 4.50
CA ARG A 127 5.29 7.69 5.06
C ARG A 127 4.70 9.08 5.29
N ILE A 128 5.48 10.00 5.86
CA ILE A 128 5.04 11.38 6.14
C ILE A 128 4.78 12.11 4.82
N THR A 129 5.76 12.13 3.91
CA THR A 129 5.62 12.78 2.61
C THR A 129 4.50 12.14 1.79
N GLY A 130 4.39 10.81 1.82
CA GLY A 130 3.33 10.08 1.11
C GLY A 130 1.94 10.37 1.67
N ALA A 131 1.76 10.42 2.99
CA ALA A 131 0.48 10.77 3.60
C ALA A 131 0.06 12.20 3.23
N SER A 132 0.97 13.16 3.34
CA SER A 132 0.70 14.57 3.01
C SER A 132 0.42 14.78 1.52
N ALA A 133 1.23 14.21 0.63
CA ALA A 133 1.05 14.34 -0.81
C ALA A 133 -0.27 13.69 -1.28
N MET A 134 -0.59 12.49 -0.78
CA MET A 134 -1.84 11.83 -1.11
C MET A 134 -3.06 12.56 -0.55
N GLY A 135 -2.95 13.14 0.65
CA GLY A 135 -3.98 14.00 1.23
C GLY A 135 -4.22 15.26 0.40
N ALA A 136 -3.15 15.92 -0.06
CA ALA A 136 -3.24 17.09 -0.94
C ALA A 136 -3.85 16.76 -2.30
N VAL A 137 -3.43 15.66 -2.93
CA VAL A 137 -4.02 15.14 -4.18
C VAL A 137 -5.51 14.88 -4.02
N PHE A 138 -5.90 14.23 -2.92
CA PHE A 138 -7.31 13.93 -2.64
C PHE A 138 -8.12 15.22 -2.44
N ALA A 139 -7.61 16.19 -1.67
CA ALA A 139 -8.26 17.47 -1.46
C ALA A 139 -8.42 18.27 -2.77
N LEU A 140 -7.36 18.35 -3.59
CA LEU A 140 -7.39 19.03 -4.88
C LEU A 140 -8.34 18.36 -5.86
N ALA A 141 -8.36 17.02 -5.92
CA ALA A 141 -9.20 16.28 -6.85
C ALA A 141 -10.67 16.21 -6.43
N THR A 142 -10.97 16.37 -5.13
CA THR A 142 -12.35 16.49 -4.64
C THR A 142 -12.93 17.88 -4.96
N ALA A 143 -12.08 18.89 -5.20
CA ALA A 143 -12.45 20.27 -5.55
C ALA A 143 -13.51 20.92 -4.62
N ALA A 144 -13.69 20.36 -3.42
CA ALA A 144 -14.65 20.81 -2.43
C ALA A 144 -13.94 21.66 -1.37
N SER A 145 -14.51 22.82 -1.06
CA SER A 145 -14.07 23.70 0.03
C SER A 145 -14.25 23.08 1.41
N ASP A 146 -15.15 22.08 1.54
CA ASP A 146 -15.36 21.31 2.75
C ASP A 146 -15.59 19.82 2.42
N ILE A 147 -14.72 18.92 2.89
CA ILE A 147 -14.80 17.47 2.62
C ILE A 147 -16.07 16.86 3.26
N THR A 148 -16.60 17.51 4.29
CA THR A 148 -17.79 17.07 5.04
C THR A 148 -19.11 17.33 4.31
N THR A 149 -19.12 18.21 3.31
CA THR A 149 -20.30 18.56 2.50
C THR A 149 -20.15 18.19 1.02
N ALA A 150 -19.02 17.57 0.65
CA ALA A 150 -18.73 17.18 -0.71
C ALA A 150 -19.73 16.14 -1.25
N SER A 151 -20.16 16.31 -2.51
CA SER A 151 -21.05 15.35 -3.17
C SER A 151 -20.37 13.99 -3.30
N SER A 152 -21.17 12.90 -3.27
CA SER A 152 -20.69 11.52 -3.37
C SER A 152 -19.83 11.29 -4.63
N GLU A 153 -20.13 12.00 -5.73
CA GLU A 153 -19.37 11.96 -6.99
C GLU A 153 -18.03 12.68 -6.92
N ALA A 154 -17.92 13.79 -6.18
CA ALA A 154 -16.65 14.50 -5.97
C ALA A 154 -15.68 13.63 -5.15
N VAL A 155 -16.18 12.97 -4.10
CA VAL A 155 -15.40 12.04 -3.27
C VAL A 155 -14.96 10.82 -4.08
N ALA A 156 -15.84 10.25 -4.91
CA ALA A 156 -15.49 9.14 -5.80
C ALA A 156 -14.40 9.51 -6.81
N THR A 157 -14.44 10.74 -7.33
CA THR A 157 -13.43 11.26 -8.26
C THR A 157 -12.09 11.45 -7.56
N GLY A 158 -12.06 12.06 -6.37
CA GLY A 158 -10.86 12.20 -5.54
C GLY A 158 -10.23 10.88 -5.13
N MET A 159 -11.06 9.85 -4.86
CA MET A 159 -10.58 8.50 -4.62
C MET A 159 -9.89 7.91 -5.86
N ARG A 160 -10.53 7.97 -7.04
CA ARG A 160 -9.96 7.40 -8.27
C ARG A 160 -8.63 8.04 -8.65
N THR A 161 -8.51 9.36 -8.57
CA THR A 161 -7.26 10.07 -8.87
C THR A 161 -6.15 9.73 -7.88
N ALA A 162 -6.47 9.65 -6.58
CA ALA A 162 -5.51 9.22 -5.57
C ALA A 162 -5.01 7.79 -5.80
N PHE A 163 -5.90 6.84 -6.10
CA PHE A 163 -5.49 5.47 -6.39
C PHE A 163 -4.72 5.34 -7.71
N ALA A 164 -5.05 6.13 -8.74
CA ALA A 164 -4.30 6.17 -9.99
C ALA A 164 -2.86 6.65 -9.78
N ILE A 165 -2.65 7.73 -9.03
CA ILE A 165 -1.31 8.23 -8.70
C ILE A 165 -0.55 7.22 -7.84
N ALA A 166 -1.22 6.60 -6.87
CA ALA A 166 -0.60 5.54 -6.06
C ALA A 166 -0.17 4.34 -6.92
N ALA A 167 -0.98 3.94 -7.91
CA ALA A 167 -0.64 2.87 -8.84
C ALA A 167 0.59 3.23 -9.70
N ILE A 168 0.67 4.46 -10.22
CA ILE A 168 1.83 4.95 -10.98
C ILE A 168 3.10 4.88 -10.11
N LEU A 169 3.04 5.35 -8.86
CA LEU A 169 4.18 5.29 -7.94
C LEU A 169 4.64 3.84 -7.67
N VAL A 170 3.70 2.89 -7.55
CA VAL A 170 4.04 1.47 -7.40
C VAL A 170 4.70 0.92 -8.66
N VAL A 171 4.21 1.27 -9.85
CA VAL A 171 4.81 0.84 -11.13
C VAL A 171 6.22 1.41 -11.29
N VAL A 172 6.44 2.68 -10.94
CA VAL A 172 7.78 3.29 -10.95
C VAL A 172 8.71 2.56 -9.97
N ALA A 173 8.25 2.27 -8.76
CA ALA A 173 9.03 1.52 -7.78
C ALA A 173 9.38 0.10 -8.29
N LEU A 174 8.43 -0.58 -8.95
CA LEU A 174 8.65 -1.88 -9.58
C LEU A 174 9.70 -1.79 -10.71
N ALA A 175 9.64 -0.77 -11.56
CA ALA A 175 10.60 -0.55 -12.64
C ALA A 175 12.02 -0.30 -12.10
N ILE A 176 12.16 0.49 -11.03
CA ILE A 176 13.43 0.72 -10.35
C ILE A 176 13.97 -0.60 -9.78
N ALA A 177 13.14 -1.38 -9.08
CA ALA A 177 13.53 -2.66 -8.52
C ALA A 177 14.01 -3.65 -9.60
N ILE A 178 13.33 -3.69 -10.76
CA ILE A 178 13.74 -4.52 -11.91
C ILE A 178 15.06 -4.03 -12.49
N ARG A 179 15.25 -2.72 -12.71
CA ARG A 179 16.50 -2.16 -13.24
C ARG A 179 17.70 -2.48 -12.35
N ILE A 180 17.57 -2.27 -11.04
CA ILE A 180 18.64 -2.57 -10.08
C ILE A 180 19.02 -4.06 -10.17
N ARG A 181 18.03 -4.96 -10.31
CA ARG A 181 18.28 -6.39 -10.48
C ARG A 181 19.02 -6.73 -11.77
N VAL A 182 18.67 -6.08 -12.88
CA VAL A 182 19.35 -6.30 -14.17
C VAL A 182 20.80 -5.85 -14.10
N ILE A 183 21.07 -4.71 -13.44
CA ILE A 183 22.43 -4.17 -13.26
C ILE A 183 23.24 -5.09 -12.34
N ALA A 184 22.70 -5.50 -11.19
CA ALA A 184 23.38 -6.38 -10.24
C ALA A 184 23.65 -7.80 -10.78
N LYS A 185 22.97 -8.23 -11.85
CA LYS A 185 23.25 -9.49 -12.56
C LYS A 185 24.35 -9.36 -13.62
N ARG A 186 24.72 -8.15 -14.01
CA ARG A 186 25.72 -7.86 -15.05
C ARG A 186 27.11 -7.55 -14.47
N ILE A 187 27.20 -7.30 -13.17
CA ILE A 187 28.43 -7.09 -12.40
C ILE A 187 28.76 -8.42 -11.72
#